data_AF-A0A5P8JME9-F1
#
_entry.id   AF-A0A5P8JME9-F1
#
_cell.length_a   1.000
_cell.length_b   1.000
_cell.length_c   1.000
_cell.angle_alpha   90.00
_cell.angle_beta   90.00
_cell.angle_gamma   90.00
#
_symmetry.space_group_name_H-M   'P 1'
#
loop_
_entity.id
_entity.type
_entity.pdbx_description
1 polymer ?
#
loop_
_entity_poly.entity_id
_entity_poly.type
_entity_poly.pdbx_seq_one_letter_code
_entity_poly.pdbx_strand_id
1 'polypeptide(L)'
;MLELLFLLFVGLELVTIVIYLRLQKHVNQKYPSLRQPVQTTPFEKWRTQHHVIDSLSNYSQAPYQQTKAIGRWLLLMFACLGGCAASFLVSDFVNWPAFISPIGLLVSAFGLAHAQRRNLILQLPAWQALIEHDPDLAASFGVTEDKLPQLKLRTTKLMNLHWIWLLAVTFLVIAIICAISIKF
;
A
#
# COMPACT_ATOMS: atom_id res chain seq x y z
N MET A 1 -27.68 14.23 -8.12
CA MET A 1 -27.16 13.10 -8.96
C MET A 1 -25.63 12.97 -8.91
N LEU A 2 -24.85 14.05 -9.09
CA LEU A 2 -23.37 14.01 -8.94
C LEU A 2 -22.94 13.66 -7.51
N GLU A 3 -23.61 14.23 -6.50
CA GLU A 3 -23.39 13.91 -5.08
C GLU A 3 -23.65 12.43 -4.75
N LEU A 4 -24.67 11.84 -5.37
CA LEU A 4 -25.02 10.44 -5.17
C LEU A 4 -23.97 9.49 -5.78
N LEU A 5 -23.47 9.82 -6.97
CA LEU A 5 -22.35 9.11 -7.60
C LEU A 5 -21.06 9.23 -6.78
N PHE A 6 -20.81 10.40 -6.18
CA PHE A 6 -19.66 10.63 -5.32
C PHE A 6 -19.76 9.85 -4.00
N LEU A 7 -20.91 9.85 -3.33
CA LEU A 7 -21.14 9.04 -2.13
C LEU A 7 -20.98 7.54 -2.44
N LEU A 8 -21.46 7.09 -3.59
CA LEU A 8 -21.29 5.72 -4.06
C LEU A 8 -19.82 5.39 -4.31
N PHE A 9 -19.05 6.32 -4.87
CA PHE A 9 -17.60 6.21 -5.06
C PHE A 9 -16.84 6.08 -3.74
N VAL A 10 -17.05 7.01 -2.80
CA VAL A 10 -16.40 6.98 -1.48
C VAL A 10 -16.76 5.69 -0.74
N GLY A 11 -18.03 5.26 -0.81
CA GLY A 11 -18.49 4.00 -0.25
C GLY A 11 -17.79 2.77 -0.86
N LEU A 12 -17.70 2.70 -2.18
CA LEU A 12 -17.02 1.62 -2.90
C LEU A 12 -15.51 1.59 -2.62
N GLU A 13 -14.84 2.73 -2.60
CA GLU A 13 -13.41 2.84 -2.23
C GLU A 13 -13.16 2.37 -0.79
N LEU A 14 -14.03 2.75 0.16
CA LEU A 14 -13.93 2.24 1.53
C LEU A 14 -14.09 0.72 1.57
N VAL A 15 -15.02 0.15 0.80
CA VAL A 15 -15.21 -1.30 0.71
C VAL A 15 -13.99 -2.00 0.09
N THR A 16 -13.42 -1.48 -1.00
CA THR A 16 -12.23 -2.07 -1.64
C THR A 16 -11.01 -1.99 -0.72
N ILE A 17 -10.83 -0.89 0.02
CA ILE A 17 -9.80 -0.76 1.06
C ILE A 17 -10.00 -1.78 2.17
N VAL A 18 -11.22 -1.95 2.70
CA VAL A 18 -11.50 -2.93 3.75
C VAL A 18 -11.24 -4.36 3.27
N ILE A 19 -11.66 -4.71 2.04
CA ILE A 19 -11.39 -6.01 1.44
C ILE A 19 -9.88 -6.23 1.29
N TYR A 20 -9.15 -5.23 0.78
CA TYR A 20 -7.69 -5.27 0.65
C TYR A 20 -7.02 -5.51 2.01
N LEU A 21 -7.38 -4.76 3.05
CA LEU A 21 -6.81 -4.90 4.39
C LEU A 21 -7.12 -6.28 4.99
N ARG A 22 -8.33 -6.81 4.78
CA ARG A 22 -8.69 -8.18 5.22
C ARG A 22 -7.87 -9.24 4.50
N LEU A 23 -7.73 -9.13 3.17
CA LEU A 23 -6.92 -10.06 2.37
C LEU A 23 -5.44 -9.98 2.76
N GLN A 24 -4.92 -8.78 2.98
CA GLN A 24 -3.55 -8.56 3.45
C GLN A 24 -3.35 -9.20 4.83
N LYS A 25 -4.29 -9.02 5.77
CA LYS A 25 -4.27 -9.67 7.07
C LYS A 25 -4.29 -11.20 6.94
N HIS A 26 -5.13 -11.75 6.06
CA HIS A 26 -5.20 -13.19 5.83
C HIS A 26 -3.89 -13.75 5.26
N VAL A 27 -3.28 -13.07 4.28
CA VAL A 27 -1.96 -13.45 3.73
C VAL A 27 -0.89 -13.41 4.82
N ASN A 28 -0.89 -12.38 5.67
CA ASN A 28 0.07 -12.24 6.77
C ASN A 28 -0.10 -13.31 7.87
N GLN A 29 -1.34 -13.76 8.11
CA GLN A 29 -1.61 -14.86 9.05
C GLN A 29 -1.21 -16.22 8.49
N LYS A 30 -1.46 -16.45 7.19
CA LYS A 30 -1.16 -17.73 6.52
C LYS A 30 0.34 -17.93 6.25
N TYR A 31 1.06 -16.84 6.00
CA TYR A 31 2.50 -16.85 5.71
C TYR A 31 3.23 -15.85 6.62
N PRO A 32 3.40 -16.15 7.92
CA PRO A 32 4.08 -15.27 8.85
C PRO A 32 5.58 -15.23 8.52
N SER A 33 6.12 -14.07 8.14
CA SER A 33 7.54 -13.94 7.80
C SER A 33 8.38 -13.24 8.86
N LEU A 34 7.79 -12.77 9.96
CA LEU A 34 8.48 -12.13 11.06
C LEU A 34 7.91 -12.63 12.38
N ARG A 35 8.76 -12.78 13.39
CA ARG A 35 8.33 -13.04 14.76
C ARG A 35 7.59 -11.79 15.26
N GLN A 36 6.27 -11.86 15.33
CA GLN A 36 5.46 -10.78 15.89
C GLN A 36 5.00 -11.17 17.29
N PRO A 37 5.19 -10.31 18.31
CA PRO A 37 4.62 -10.56 19.63
C PRO A 37 3.09 -10.48 19.55
N VAL A 38 2.42 -11.39 20.27
CA VAL A 38 0.97 -11.66 20.21
C VAL A 38 0.10 -10.44 20.56
N GLN A 39 0.62 -9.50 21.35
CA GLN A 39 -0.04 -8.23 21.72
C GLN A 39 0.92 -7.06 21.52
N THR A 40 1.08 -6.61 20.28
CA THR A 40 1.82 -5.37 19.97
C THR A 40 0.87 -4.25 19.62
N THR A 41 1.10 -3.09 20.21
CA THR A 41 0.41 -1.84 19.85
C THR A 41 0.75 -1.44 18.41
N PRO A 42 -0.09 -0.62 17.74
CA PRO A 42 0.21 -0.10 16.40
C PRO A 42 1.57 0.61 16.32
N PHE A 43 1.95 1.33 17.39
CA PHE A 43 3.23 2.01 17.48
C PHE A 43 4.42 1.04 17.56
N GLU A 44 4.34 -0.03 18.34
CA GLU A 44 5.38 -1.06 18.40
C GLU A 44 5.53 -1.82 17.09
N LYS A 45 4.43 -2.06 16.38
CA LYS A 45 4.46 -2.65 15.04
C LYS A 45 5.18 -1.74 14.06
N TRP A 46 4.87 -0.44 14.09
CA TRP A 46 5.54 0.57 13.29
C TRP A 46 7.05 0.64 13.60
N ARG A 47 7.41 0.67 14.89
CA ARG A 47 8.82 0.69 15.34
C ARG A 47 9.58 -0.56 14.91
N THR A 48 8.99 -1.75 15.09
CA THR A 48 9.61 -3.01 14.67
C THR A 48 9.81 -3.05 13.16
N GLN A 49 8.83 -2.56 12.39
CA GLN A 49 8.92 -2.48 10.94
C GLN A 49 10.02 -1.50 10.49
N HIS A 50 10.14 -0.35 11.15
CA HIS A 50 11.24 0.59 10.91
C HIS A 50 12.60 -0.02 11.23
N HIS A 51 12.74 -0.67 12.39
CA HIS A 51 13.96 -1.34 12.79
C HIS A 51 14.39 -2.41 11.78
N VAL A 52 13.44 -3.22 11.29
CA VAL A 52 13.71 -4.22 10.23
C VAL A 52 14.22 -3.53 8.96
N ILE A 53 13.58 -2.45 8.52
CA ILE A 53 13.99 -1.73 7.31
C ILE A 53 15.39 -1.11 7.49
N ASP A 54 15.68 -0.55 8.66
CA ASP A 54 16.98 0.03 8.98
C ASP A 54 18.06 -1.06 9.02
N SER A 55 17.82 -2.21 9.64
CA SER A 55 18.75 -3.34 9.62
C SER A 55 19.01 -3.86 8.20
N LEU A 56 17.96 -3.99 7.38
CA LEU A 56 18.10 -4.38 5.97
C LEU A 56 18.85 -3.31 5.15
N SER A 57 18.77 -2.03 5.55
CA SER A 57 19.43 -0.93 4.86
C SER A 57 20.95 -0.98 4.90
N ASN A 58 21.51 -1.65 5.92
CA ASN A 58 22.95 -1.90 6.03
C ASN A 58 23.47 -2.81 4.91
N TYR A 59 22.62 -3.70 4.37
CA TYR A 59 22.97 -4.62 3.29
C TYR A 59 22.50 -4.11 1.92
N SER A 60 21.39 -3.38 1.89
CA SER A 60 20.88 -2.75 0.66
C SER A 60 20.11 -1.49 1.00
N GLN A 61 20.51 -0.33 0.46
CA GLN A 61 19.78 0.93 0.63
C GLN A 61 18.41 0.96 -0.10
N ALA A 62 18.15 -0.01 -0.97
CA ALA A 62 17.00 -0.01 -1.86
C ALA A 62 15.62 -0.09 -1.13
N PRO A 63 15.42 -0.95 -0.10
CA PRO A 63 14.18 -1.00 0.67
C PRO A 63 13.86 0.31 1.41
N TYR A 64 14.89 1.00 1.90
CA TYR A 64 14.73 2.28 2.61
C TYR A 64 14.24 3.39 1.66
N GLN A 65 14.84 3.50 0.47
CA GLN A 65 14.40 4.45 -0.55
C GLN A 65 12.96 4.17 -1.03
N GLN A 66 12.59 2.90 -1.20
CA GLN A 66 11.21 2.55 -1.56
C GLN A 66 10.22 2.85 -0.44
N THR A 67 10.59 2.66 0.82
CA THR A 67 9.74 3.02 1.96
C THR A 67 9.49 4.54 2.01
N LYS A 68 10.50 5.36 1.71
CA LYS A 68 10.31 6.82 1.52
C LYS A 68 9.38 7.14 0.36
N ALA A 69 9.50 6.43 -0.77
CA ALA A 69 8.62 6.61 -1.90
C ALA A 69 7.16 6.25 -1.56
N ILE A 70 6.93 5.14 -0.85
CA ILE A 70 5.60 4.75 -0.35
C ILE A 70 5.01 5.88 0.51
N GLY A 71 5.78 6.44 1.44
CA GLY A 71 5.31 7.57 2.27
C GLY A 71 4.93 8.80 1.46
N ARG A 72 5.70 9.15 0.42
CA ARG A 72 5.38 10.27 -0.49
C ARG A 72 4.08 10.03 -1.26
N TRP A 73 3.89 8.83 -1.80
CA TRP A 73 2.66 8.49 -2.53
C TRP A 73 1.43 8.43 -1.62
N LEU A 74 1.60 7.96 -0.39
CA LEU A 74 0.56 7.95 0.64
C LEU A 74 0.13 9.38 1.00
N LEU A 75 1.09 10.28 1.22
CA LEU A 75 0.82 11.70 1.48
C LEU A 75 0.08 12.36 0.30
N LEU A 76 0.49 12.06 -0.93
CA LEU A 76 -0.18 12.56 -2.13
C LEU A 76 -1.62 12.05 -2.22
N MET A 77 -1.85 10.75 -1.96
CA MET A 77 -3.19 10.16 -1.93
C MET A 77 -4.08 10.84 -0.89
N PHE A 78 -3.57 11.08 0.33
CA PHE A 78 -4.31 11.82 1.36
C PHE A 78 -4.59 13.27 0.97
N ALA A 79 -3.63 13.96 0.34
CA ALA A 79 -3.83 15.31 -0.17
C ALA A 79 -4.93 15.35 -1.23
N CYS A 80 -4.98 14.36 -2.13
CA CYS A 80 -6.06 14.25 -3.13
C CYS A 80 -7.42 13.96 -2.49
N LEU A 81 -7.49 13.04 -1.51
CA LEU A 81 -8.73 12.77 -0.76
C LEU A 81 -9.21 14.00 0.04
N GLY A 82 -8.29 14.71 0.69
CA GLY A 82 -8.59 15.94 1.42
C GLY A 82 -9.04 17.07 0.49
N GLY A 83 -8.41 17.20 -0.67
CA GLY A 83 -8.82 18.13 -1.73
C GLY A 83 -10.21 17.82 -2.28
N CYS A 84 -10.55 16.54 -2.49
CA CYS A 84 -11.91 16.12 -2.80
C CYS A 84 -12.88 16.61 -1.73
N ALA A 85 -12.64 16.22 -0.46
CA ALA A 85 -13.54 16.53 0.64
C ALA A 85 -13.75 18.03 0.85
N ALA A 86 -12.68 18.83 0.77
CA ALA A 86 -12.75 20.29 0.88
C ALA A 86 -13.60 20.93 -0.23
N SER A 87 -13.53 20.39 -1.45
CA SER A 87 -14.30 20.88 -2.59
C SER A 87 -15.81 20.64 -2.46
N PHE A 88 -16.22 19.67 -1.63
CA PHE A 88 -17.63 19.47 -1.29
C PHE A 88 -18.12 20.40 -0.17
N LEU A 89 -17.22 20.86 0.70
CA LEU A 89 -17.58 21.76 1.81
C LEU A 89 -17.69 23.23 1.38
N VAL A 90 -17.14 23.59 0.22
CA VAL A 90 -17.14 24.95 -0.32
C VAL A 90 -17.79 24.92 -1.71
N SER A 91 -19.11 24.86 -1.76
CA SER A 91 -19.91 24.67 -2.99
C SER A 91 -19.74 25.75 -4.07
N ASP A 92 -19.19 26.91 -3.70
CA ASP A 92 -19.24 28.11 -4.54
C ASP A 92 -17.98 28.32 -5.40
N PHE A 93 -16.93 27.53 -5.19
CA PHE A 93 -15.70 27.59 -5.99
C PHE A 93 -15.61 26.42 -6.97
N VAL A 94 -15.95 26.71 -8.23
CA VAL A 94 -15.33 26.15 -9.44
C VAL A 94 -14.95 24.65 -9.38
N ASN A 95 -15.74 23.80 -10.06
CA ASN A 95 -15.63 22.33 -10.20
C ASN A 95 -14.26 21.73 -10.61
N TRP A 96 -13.21 22.52 -10.80
CA TRP A 96 -11.88 22.06 -11.22
C TRP A 96 -11.26 20.98 -10.31
N PRO A 97 -11.36 21.05 -8.97
CA PRO A 97 -10.89 19.98 -8.10
C PRO A 97 -11.61 18.66 -8.36
N ALA A 98 -12.91 18.68 -8.68
CA ALA A 98 -13.69 17.47 -8.95
C ALA A 98 -13.26 16.72 -10.23
N PHE A 99 -12.57 17.40 -11.16
CA PHE A 99 -11.99 16.79 -12.36
C PHE A 99 -10.51 16.37 -12.19
N ILE A 100 -9.72 17.14 -11.43
CA ILE A 100 -8.29 16.83 -11.22
C ILE A 100 -8.10 15.77 -10.14
N SER A 101 -8.94 15.77 -9.10
CA SER A 101 -8.75 14.90 -7.94
C SER A 101 -8.91 13.41 -8.22
N PRO A 102 -9.80 12.93 -9.13
CA PRO A 102 -9.85 11.50 -9.48
C PRO A 102 -8.59 11.05 -10.23
N ILE A 103 -8.03 11.92 -11.08
CA ILE A 103 -6.78 11.67 -11.80
C ILE A 103 -5.60 11.64 -10.81
N GLY A 104 -5.55 12.60 -9.88
CA GLY A 104 -4.54 12.63 -8.81
C GLY A 104 -4.63 11.40 -7.90
N LEU A 105 -5.84 10.94 -7.56
CA LEU A 105 -6.08 9.70 -6.83
C LEU A 105 -5.56 8.49 -7.63
N LEU A 106 -5.86 8.39 -8.92
CA LEU A 106 -5.36 7.30 -9.76
C LEU A 106 -3.83 7.27 -9.86
N VAL A 107 -3.19 8.43 -10.10
CA VAL A 107 -1.72 8.55 -10.15
C VAL A 107 -1.09 8.20 -8.81
N SER A 108 -1.66 8.68 -7.71
CA SER A 108 -1.14 8.39 -6.37
C SER A 108 -1.32 6.92 -5.98
N ALA A 109 -2.45 6.30 -6.31
CA ALA A 109 -2.72 4.88 -6.08
C ALA A 109 -1.79 4.00 -6.92
N PHE A 110 -1.54 4.36 -8.19
CA PHE A 110 -0.57 3.68 -9.05
C PHE A 110 0.84 3.78 -8.49
N GLY A 111 1.27 4.99 -8.12
CA GLY A 111 2.59 5.23 -7.53
C GLY A 111 2.78 4.45 -6.23
N LEU A 112 1.75 4.43 -5.37
CA LEU A 112 1.75 3.68 -4.11
C LEU A 112 1.87 2.17 -4.34
N ALA A 113 1.00 1.59 -5.18
CA ALA A 113 1.00 0.16 -5.48
C ALA A 113 2.30 -0.27 -6.14
N HIS A 114 2.83 0.53 -7.06
CA HIS A 114 4.12 0.28 -7.71
C HIS A 114 5.28 0.33 -6.71
N ALA A 115 5.31 1.33 -5.82
CA ALA A 115 6.35 1.45 -4.79
C ALA A 115 6.29 0.29 -3.78
N GLN A 116 5.07 -0.11 -3.35
CA GLN A 116 4.87 -1.27 -2.47
C GLN A 116 5.34 -2.58 -3.11
N ARG A 117 5.01 -2.79 -4.39
CA ARG A 117 5.50 -3.94 -5.16
C ARG A 117 7.02 -3.95 -5.25
N ARG A 118 7.63 -2.83 -5.60
CA ARG A 118 9.08 -2.72 -5.75
C ARG A 118 9.79 -2.93 -4.41
N ASN A 119 9.23 -2.43 -3.32
CA ASN A 119 9.72 -2.68 -1.96
C ASN A 119 9.73 -4.17 -1.64
N LEU A 120 8.64 -4.90 -1.94
CA LEU A 120 8.55 -6.34 -1.73
C LEU A 120 9.60 -7.13 -2.53
N ILE A 121 9.85 -6.76 -3.80
CA ILE A 121 10.87 -7.40 -4.64
C ILE A 121 12.27 -7.13 -4.08
N LEU A 122 12.57 -5.90 -3.66
CA LEU A 122 13.90 -5.47 -3.22
C LEU A 122 14.23 -5.93 -1.79
N GLN A 123 13.23 -6.18 -0.96
CA GLN A 123 13.46 -6.73 0.38
C GLN A 123 13.95 -8.18 0.33
N LEU A 124 13.56 -8.96 -0.69
CA LEU A 124 13.92 -10.36 -0.78
C LEU A 124 15.44 -10.62 -0.87
N PRO A 125 16.20 -9.96 -1.77
CA PRO A 125 17.65 -10.10 -1.80
C PRO A 125 18.32 -9.49 -0.55
N ALA A 126 17.75 -8.45 0.06
CA ALA A 126 18.27 -7.90 1.31
C ALA A 126 18.15 -8.89 2.47
N TRP A 127 17.03 -9.64 2.54
CA TRP A 127 16.87 -10.74 3.50
C TRP A 127 17.84 -11.89 3.23
N GLN A 128 18.08 -12.24 1.97
CA GLN A 128 19.07 -13.26 1.60
C GLN A 128 20.48 -12.86 2.05
N ALA A 129 20.90 -11.63 1.75
CA ALA A 129 22.19 -11.09 2.16
C ALA A 129 22.33 -11.03 3.69
N LEU A 130 21.26 -10.66 4.40
CA LEU A 130 21.26 -10.64 5.86
C LEU A 130 21.44 -12.05 6.46
N ILE A 131 20.78 -13.08 5.90
CA ILE A 131 20.93 -14.47 6.36
C ILE A 131 22.36 -14.99 6.12
N GLU A 132 22.95 -14.63 4.97
CA GLU A 132 24.30 -15.07 4.59
C GLU A 132 25.39 -14.40 5.43
N HIS A 133 25.25 -13.10 5.71
CA HIS A 133 26.27 -12.33 6.40
C HIS A 133 26.08 -12.22 7.92
N ASP A 134 24.85 -12.31 8.42
CA ASP A 134 24.54 -12.11 9.86
C ASP A 134 23.32 -12.96 10.31
N PRO A 135 23.49 -14.29 10.40
CA PRO A 135 22.40 -15.23 10.66
C PRO A 135 21.76 -15.05 12.04
N ASP A 136 22.52 -14.61 13.04
CA ASP A 136 22.02 -14.33 14.39
C ASP A 136 21.04 -13.16 14.39
N LEU A 137 21.36 -12.10 13.64
CA LEU A 137 20.47 -10.96 13.46
C LEU A 137 19.21 -11.36 12.68
N ALA A 138 19.33 -12.18 11.62
CA ALA A 138 18.19 -12.71 10.88
C ALA A 138 17.27 -13.57 11.78
N ALA A 139 17.85 -14.44 12.60
CA ALA A 139 17.15 -15.30 13.55
C ALA A 139 16.39 -14.49 14.63
N SER A 140 16.92 -13.33 15.04
CA SER A 140 16.24 -12.41 15.97
C SER A 140 14.89 -11.91 15.42
N PHE A 141 14.78 -11.73 14.10
CA PHE A 141 13.54 -11.40 13.41
C PHE A 141 12.66 -12.62 13.11
N GLY A 142 13.14 -13.82 13.46
CA GLY A 142 12.49 -15.09 13.18
C GLY A 142 12.57 -15.52 11.72
N VAL A 143 13.49 -14.96 10.94
CA VAL A 143 13.77 -15.33 9.56
C VAL A 143 15.01 -16.23 9.54
N THR A 144 14.82 -17.48 9.15
CA THR A 144 15.90 -18.45 8.95
C THR A 144 15.92 -18.89 7.49
N GLU A 145 17.00 -19.56 7.06
CA GLU A 145 17.14 -20.07 5.70
C GLU A 145 15.94 -20.98 5.30
N ASP A 146 15.47 -21.81 6.22
CA ASP A 146 14.27 -22.67 6.05
C ASP A 146 12.97 -21.90 5.77
N LYS A 147 12.90 -20.63 6.22
CA LYS A 147 11.72 -19.76 6.02
C LYS A 147 11.82 -18.90 4.78
N LEU A 148 12.95 -18.90 4.08
CA LEU A 148 13.15 -18.14 2.85
C LEU A 148 12.11 -18.48 1.75
N PRO A 149 11.73 -19.76 1.54
CA PRO A 149 10.66 -20.11 0.60
C PRO A 149 9.29 -19.55 1.01
N GLN A 150 8.99 -19.51 2.32
CA GLN A 150 7.76 -18.92 2.84
C GLN A 150 7.73 -17.40 2.65
N LEU A 151 8.89 -16.75 2.84
CA LEU A 151 9.05 -15.31 2.61
C LEU A 151 8.87 -14.97 1.12
N LYS A 152 9.44 -15.78 0.21
CA LYS A 152 9.18 -15.70 -1.24
C LYS A 152 7.69 -15.84 -1.57
N LEU A 153 7.01 -16.85 -1.04
CA LEU A 153 5.58 -17.08 -1.26
C LEU A 153 4.73 -15.91 -0.74
N ARG A 154 5.00 -15.39 0.45
CA ARG A 154 4.32 -14.22 1.03
C ARG A 154 4.47 -13.01 0.11
N THR A 155 5.70 -12.71 -0.30
CA THR A 155 6.02 -11.60 -1.20
C THR A 155 5.22 -11.71 -2.50
N THR A 156 5.20 -12.88 -3.15
CA THR A 156 4.42 -13.10 -4.38
C THR A 156 2.92 -12.91 -4.17
N LYS A 157 2.35 -13.45 -3.08
CA LYS A 157 0.92 -13.28 -2.77
C LYS A 157 0.56 -11.83 -2.51
N LEU A 158 1.39 -11.10 -1.77
CA LEU A 158 1.20 -9.68 -1.54
C LEU A 158 1.34 -8.90 -2.85
N MET A 159 2.33 -9.18 -3.69
CA MET A 159 2.48 -8.51 -5.00
C MET A 159 1.24 -8.69 -5.88
N ASN A 160 0.68 -9.91 -5.94
CA ASN A 160 -0.56 -10.17 -6.69
C ASN A 160 -1.75 -9.41 -6.09
N LEU A 161 -1.83 -9.32 -4.76
CA LEU A 161 -2.87 -8.55 -4.09
C LEU A 161 -2.79 -7.05 -4.45
N HIS A 162 -1.59 -6.47 -4.51
CA HIS A 162 -1.41 -5.08 -4.94
C HIS A 162 -1.83 -4.86 -6.40
N TRP A 163 -1.56 -5.83 -7.29
CA TRP A 163 -2.02 -5.78 -8.68
C TRP A 163 -3.53 -5.85 -8.81
N ILE A 164 -4.18 -6.77 -8.08
CA ILE A 164 -5.64 -6.89 -8.08
C ILE A 164 -6.28 -5.63 -7.53
N TRP A 165 -5.73 -5.06 -6.45
CA TRP A 165 -6.22 -3.81 -5.88
C TRP A 165 -6.06 -2.64 -6.85
N LEU A 166 -4.91 -2.53 -7.52
CA LEU A 166 -4.68 -1.51 -8.54
C LEU A 166 -5.67 -1.63 -9.71
N LEU A 167 -5.94 -2.86 -10.17
CA LEU A 167 -6.96 -3.10 -11.20
C LEU A 167 -8.34 -2.67 -10.71
N ALA A 168 -8.72 -3.01 -9.47
CA ALA A 168 -10.00 -2.63 -8.89
C ALA A 168 -10.17 -1.10 -8.84
N VAL A 169 -9.17 -0.37 -8.32
CA VAL A 169 -9.18 1.11 -8.28
C VAL A 169 -9.24 1.69 -9.69
N THR A 170 -8.46 1.16 -10.64
CA THR A 170 -8.44 1.64 -12.03
C THR A 170 -9.79 1.46 -12.71
N PHE A 171 -10.40 0.27 -12.60
CA PHE A 171 -11.74 0.01 -13.14
C PHE A 171 -12.79 0.93 -12.53
N LEU A 172 -12.69 1.18 -11.21
CA LEU A 172 -13.61 2.05 -10.50
C LEU A 172 -13.53 3.50 -10.99
N VAL A 173 -12.31 4.04 -11.15
CA VAL A 173 -12.09 5.38 -11.69
C VAL A 173 -12.57 5.50 -13.15
N ILE A 174 -12.29 4.51 -14.00
CA ILE A 174 -12.79 4.49 -15.39
C ILE A 174 -14.32 4.49 -15.41
N ALA A 175 -14.97 3.66 -14.60
CA ALA A 175 -16.43 3.60 -14.52
C ALA A 175 -17.05 4.95 -14.16
N ILE A 176 -16.39 5.73 -13.30
CA ILE A 176 -16.83 7.08 -12.92
C ILE A 176 -16.66 8.06 -14.06
N ILE A 177 -15.51 8.07 -14.73
CA ILE A 177 -15.29 8.93 -15.89
C ILE A 177 -16.36 8.63 -16.93
N CYS A 178 -16.63 7.36 -17.24
CA CYS A 178 -17.72 6.96 -18.12
C CYS A 178 -19.09 7.43 -17.62
N ALA A 179 -19.42 7.26 -16.34
CA ALA A 179 -20.70 7.71 -15.78
C ALA A 179 -20.89 9.24 -15.83
N ILE A 180 -19.81 10.00 -15.67
CA ILE A 180 -19.83 11.46 -15.81
C ILE A 180 -19.96 11.83 -17.30
N SER A 181 -19.20 11.19 -18.20
CA SER A 181 -19.22 11.46 -19.64
C SER A 181 -20.53 11.08 -20.32
N ILE A 182 -21.30 10.11 -19.82
CA ILE A 182 -22.62 9.77 -20.38
C ILE A 182 -23.68 10.85 -20.03
N LYS A 183 -23.41 11.64 -18.99
CA LYS A 183 -24.34 12.66 -18.48
C LYS A 183 -24.19 14.01 -19.19
N PHE A 184 -23.03 14.27 -19.79
CA PHE A 184 -22.71 15.51 -20.54
C PHE A 184 -22.64 15.22 -22.04
#